data_AF-A0AAV4YF00-F1
#
_entry.id   AF-A0AAV4YF00-F1
#
_cell.length_a   1.000
_cell.length_b   1.000
_cell.length_c   1.000
_cell.angle_alpha   90.00
_cell.angle_beta   90.00
_cell.angle_gamma   90.00
#
_symmetry.space_group_name_H-M   'P 1'
#
loop_
_entity.id
_entity.type
_entity.pdbx_description
1 polymer ?
#
loop_
_entity_poly.entity_id
_entity_poly.type
_entity_poly.pdbx_seq_one_letter_code
_entity_poly.pdbx_strand_id
1 'polypeptide(L)'
;NLGKRNKILREIQHLKIFWQHIISEIEDETALNEFCCPITQEVMRDPVVAADGYSYEKQAIEEWLENGKETSPMTNEMLAHKILVPNHILAQLIQKYTK
;
A
#
# COMPACT_ATOMS: atom_id res chain seq x y z
N ASN A 1 -12.36 -28.65 -37.18
CA ASN A 1 -11.13 -28.53 -37.99
C ASN A 1 -10.00 -28.06 -37.07
N LEU A 2 -8.87 -28.78 -37.04
CA LEU A 2 -7.69 -28.50 -36.22
C LEU A 2 -7.18 -27.05 -36.29
N GLY A 3 -7.34 -26.36 -37.44
CA GLY A 3 -6.89 -24.97 -37.61
C GLY A 3 -7.56 -23.97 -36.66
N LYS A 4 -8.87 -24.14 -36.39
CA LYS A 4 -9.60 -23.28 -35.44
C LYS A 4 -9.16 -23.53 -34.00
N ARG A 5 -8.92 -24.79 -33.63
CA ARG A 5 -8.41 -25.16 -32.31
C ARG A 5 -7.01 -24.58 -32.07
N ASN A 6 -6.13 -24.68 -33.06
CA ASN A 6 -4.78 -24.12 -32.96
C ASN A 6 -4.78 -22.59 -32.88
N LYS A 7 -5.73 -21.92 -33.54
CA LYS A 7 -5.93 -20.46 -33.41
C LYS A 7 -6.35 -20.08 -31.99
N ILE A 8 -7.35 -20.78 -31.43
CA ILE A 8 -7.82 -20.54 -30.06
C ILE A 8 -6.71 -20.79 -29.03
N LEU A 9 -5.93 -21.86 -29.20
CA LEU A 9 -4.81 -22.17 -28.30
C LEU A 9 -3.75 -21.06 -28.29
N ARG A 10 -3.47 -20.44 -29.45
CA ARG A 10 -2.57 -19.30 -29.54
C ARG A 10 -3.13 -18.08 -28.81
N GLU A 11 -4.42 -17.78 -28.97
CA GLU A 11 -5.05 -16.66 -28.25
C GLU A 11 -5.07 -16.88 -26.74
N ILE A 12 -5.40 -18.08 -26.26
CA ILE A 12 -5.31 -18.44 -24.83
C ILE A 12 -3.88 -18.25 -24.32
N GLN A 13 -2.87 -18.66 -25.10
CA GLN A 13 -1.48 -18.50 -24.73
C GLN A 13 -1.06 -17.03 -24.65
N HIS A 14 -1.52 -16.19 -25.59
CA HIS A 14 -1.33 -14.74 -25.54
C HIS A 14 -2.00 -14.10 -24.33
N LEU A 15 -3.25 -14.45 -24.05
CA LEU A 15 -3.97 -13.96 -22.87
C LEU A 15 -3.24 -14.38 -21.59
N LYS A 16 -2.71 -15.60 -21.53
CA LYS A 16 -1.93 -16.06 -20.38
C LYS A 16 -0.68 -15.21 -20.15
N ILE A 17 0.05 -14.87 -21.22
CA ILE A 17 1.22 -13.99 -21.15
C ILE A 17 0.80 -12.58 -20.72
N PHE A 18 -0.28 -12.06 -21.29
CA PHE A 18 -0.82 -10.75 -20.96
C PHE A 18 -1.26 -10.66 -19.49
N TRP A 19 -1.99 -11.66 -19.00
CA TRP A 19 -2.36 -11.77 -17.59
C TRP A 19 -1.13 -11.84 -16.68
N GLN A 20 -0.09 -12.59 -17.06
CA GLN A 20 1.16 -12.66 -16.29
C GLN A 20 1.82 -11.28 -16.16
N HIS A 21 1.77 -10.48 -17.22
CA HIS A 21 2.32 -9.12 -17.22
C HIS A 21 1.50 -8.17 -16.34
N ILE A 22 0.16 -8.20 -16.48
CA ILE A 22 -0.75 -7.42 -15.64
C ILE A 22 -0.53 -7.73 -14.15
N ILE A 23 -0.40 -9.00 -13.78
CA ILE A 23 -0.15 -9.41 -12.39
C ILE A 23 1.15 -8.78 -11.88
N SER A 24 2.21 -8.80 -12.70
CA SER A 24 3.51 -8.21 -12.32
C SER A 24 3.45 -6.69 -12.15
N GLU A 25 2.66 -5.98 -12.97
CA GLU A 25 2.47 -4.53 -12.84
C GLU A 25 1.67 -4.18 -11.58
N ILE A 26 0.62 -4.96 -11.28
CA ILE A 26 -0.19 -4.79 -10.06
C ILE A 26 0.65 -5.05 -8.81
N GLU A 27 1.49 -6.09 -8.81
CA GLU A 27 2.37 -6.39 -7.67
C GLU A 27 3.32 -5.22 -7.35
N ASP A 28 3.89 -4.58 -8.37
CA ASP A 28 4.77 -3.42 -8.19
C ASP A 28 4.02 -2.19 -7.64
N GLU A 29 2.81 -1.92 -8.14
CA GLU A 29 1.94 -0.85 -7.63
C GLU A 29 1.51 -1.10 -6.18
N THR A 30 1.17 -2.34 -5.82
CA THR A 30 0.81 -2.70 -4.44
C THR A 30 1.99 -2.56 -3.48
N ALA A 31 3.20 -2.91 -3.90
CA ALA A 31 4.41 -2.76 -3.09
C ALA A 31 4.69 -1.28 -2.76
N LEU A 32 4.45 -0.38 -3.71
CA LEU A 32 4.56 1.06 -3.46
C LEU A 32 3.45 1.56 -2.52
N ASN A 33 2.25 0.99 -2.62
CA ASN A 33 1.12 1.36 -1.77
C ASN A 33 1.35 1.02 -0.29
N GLU A 34 2.14 -0.02 0.02
CA GLU A 34 2.55 -0.34 1.40
C GLU A 34 3.43 0.74 2.04
N PHE A 35 4.03 1.63 1.23
CA PHE A 35 4.83 2.76 1.69
C PHE A 35 4.04 4.07 1.77
N CYS A 36 2.83 4.10 1.24
CA CYS A 36 1.99 5.29 1.24
C CYS A 36 1.24 5.47 2.57
N CYS A 37 1.16 6.70 3.05
CA CYS A 37 0.37 7.04 4.22
C CYS A 37 -1.14 6.94 3.90
N PRO A 38 -1.94 6.24 4.72
CA PRO A 38 -3.39 6.17 4.51
C PRO A 38 -4.12 7.52 4.52
N ILE A 39 -3.56 8.55 5.18
CA ILE A 39 -4.15 9.90 5.22
C ILE A 39 -3.75 10.71 3.98
N THR A 40 -2.46 10.84 3.70
CA THR A 40 -1.98 11.73 2.63
C THR A 40 -2.00 11.08 1.25
N GLN A 41 -2.06 9.75 1.19
CA GLN A 41 -1.92 8.96 -0.04
C GLN A 41 -0.56 9.17 -0.74
N GLU A 42 0.45 9.63 0.01
CA GLU A 42 1.83 9.83 -0.46
C GLU A 42 2.80 8.93 0.31
N VAL A 43 3.95 8.63 -0.31
CA VAL A 43 5.03 7.87 0.35
C VAL A 43 5.46 8.57 1.65
N MET A 44 5.47 7.80 2.75
CA MET A 44 5.84 8.30 4.07
C MET A 44 7.32 8.71 4.14
N ARG A 45 7.59 9.87 4.71
CA ARG A 45 8.93 10.39 5.01
C ARG A 45 9.29 10.17 6.47
N ASP A 46 8.34 10.37 7.38
CA ASP A 46 8.50 10.13 8.82
C ASP A 46 7.40 9.17 9.33
N PRO A 47 7.50 7.86 9.02
CA PRO A 47 6.46 6.91 9.39
C PRO A 47 6.40 6.69 10.91
N VAL A 48 5.20 6.82 11.48
CA VAL A 48 4.88 6.48 12.88
C VAL A 48 3.73 5.49 12.96
N VAL A 49 3.76 4.60 13.93
CA VAL A 49 2.71 3.60 14.21
C VAL A 49 1.75 4.14 15.26
N ALA A 50 0.44 4.01 15.00
CA ALA A 50 -0.62 4.29 15.96
C ALA A 50 -1.12 3.02 16.67
N ALA A 51 -2.08 3.16 17.59
CA ALA A 51 -2.60 2.06 18.41
C ALA A 51 -3.28 0.93 17.62
N ASP A 52 -3.70 1.19 16.39
CA ASP A 52 -4.31 0.24 15.46
C ASP A 52 -3.28 -0.64 14.73
N GLY A 53 -1.98 -0.38 14.92
CA GLY A 53 -0.89 -1.10 14.29
C GLY A 53 -0.53 -0.62 12.87
N TYR A 54 -1.24 0.37 12.33
CA TYR A 54 -0.94 0.95 11.03
C TYR A 54 0.09 2.08 11.15
N SER A 55 0.85 2.28 10.07
CA SER A 55 1.80 3.39 9.97
C SER A 55 1.22 4.55 9.17
N TYR A 56 1.55 5.77 9.60
CA TYR A 56 1.11 7.02 9.01
C TYR A 56 2.28 7.98 8.89
N GLU A 57 2.19 8.96 7.98
CA GLU A 57 3.06 10.13 8.00
C GLU A 57 2.80 10.89 9.31
N LYS A 58 3.87 11.18 10.05
CA LYS A 58 3.79 11.75 11.39
C LYS A 58 2.93 12.99 11.46
N GLN A 59 3.22 13.98 10.61
CA GLN A 59 2.50 15.25 10.62
C GLN A 59 1.00 15.02 10.38
N ALA A 60 0.65 14.14 9.45
CA ALA A 60 -0.73 13.90 9.08
C ALA A 60 -1.55 13.25 10.22
N ILE A 61 -0.98 12.27 10.93
CA ILE A 61 -1.67 11.63 12.05
C ILE A 61 -1.69 12.52 13.30
N GLU A 62 -0.67 13.37 13.52
CA GLU A 62 -0.70 14.40 14.57
C GLU A 62 -1.84 15.38 14.33
N GLU A 63 -1.95 15.94 13.12
CA GLU A 63 -3.04 16.86 12.72
C GLU A 63 -4.42 16.18 12.85
N TRP A 64 -4.54 14.91 12.48
CA TRP A 64 -5.79 14.15 12.63
C TRP A 64 -6.25 14.10 14.09
N LEU A 65 -5.34 13.78 15.02
CA LEU A 65 -5.62 13.70 16.46
C LEU A 65 -5.85 15.08 17.10
N GLU A 66 -5.10 16.09 16.67
CA GLU A 66 -5.24 17.48 17.12
C GLU A 66 -6.60 18.08 16.73
N ASN A 67 -7.15 17.67 15.57
CA ASN A 67 -8.50 18.01 15.14
C ASN A 67 -9.62 17.28 15.92
N GLY A 68 -9.27 16.60 17.02
CA GLY A 68 -10.22 15.95 17.93
C GLY A 68 -10.72 14.60 17.45
N LYS A 69 -10.14 14.03 16.39
CA LYS A 69 -10.45 12.66 15.97
C LYS A 69 -9.81 11.67 16.93
N GLU A 70 -10.53 10.59 17.22
CA GLU A 70 -10.06 9.52 18.12
C GLU A 70 -10.08 8.15 17.46
N THR A 71 -10.41 8.10 16.16
CA THR A 71 -10.51 6.87 15.38
C THR A 71 -9.29 6.67 14.50
N SER A 72 -9.02 5.42 14.14
CA SER A 72 -8.09 5.03 13.10
C SER A 72 -8.50 5.66 11.76
N PRO A 73 -7.60 6.38 11.06
CA PRO A 73 -7.85 6.79 9.68
C PRO A 73 -8.01 5.60 8.71
N MET A 74 -7.43 4.44 9.02
CA MET A 74 -7.47 3.26 8.17
C MET A 74 -8.76 2.45 8.34
N THR A 75 -9.22 2.25 9.59
CA THR A 75 -10.35 1.35 9.89
C THR A 75 -11.60 2.07 10.37
N ASN A 76 -11.50 3.36 10.72
CA ASN A 76 -12.53 4.14 11.42
C ASN A 76 -12.92 3.64 12.82
N GLU A 77 -12.21 2.65 13.37
CA GLU A 77 -12.42 2.16 14.74
C GLU A 77 -11.71 3.05 15.76
N MET A 78 -12.18 3.05 17.02
CA MET A 78 -11.57 3.82 18.11
C MET A 78 -10.12 3.40 18.37
N LEU A 79 -9.20 4.36 18.46
CA LEU A 79 -7.82 4.08 18.87
C LEU A 79 -7.78 3.82 20.38
N ALA A 80 -7.10 2.75 20.79
CA ALA A 80 -6.94 2.43 22.21
C ALA A 80 -6.15 3.52 22.97
N HIS A 81 -5.27 4.24 22.28
CA HIS A 81 -4.52 5.39 22.80
C HIS A 81 -4.02 6.28 21.66
N LYS A 82 -3.62 7.52 21.99
CA LYS A 82 -3.08 8.52 21.03
C LYS A 82 -1.55 8.54 20.94
N ILE A 83 -0.86 7.57 21.55
CA ILE A 83 0.59 7.45 21.47
C ILE A 83 1.00 7.06 20.05
N LEU A 84 1.96 7.79 19.49
CA LEU A 84 2.58 7.55 18.20
C LEU A 84 4.03 7.08 18.41
N VAL A 85 4.41 5.98 17.77
CA VAL A 85 5.75 5.38 17.91
C VAL A 85 6.48 5.40 16.57
N PRO A 86 7.70 5.95 16.46
CA PRO A 86 8.46 5.94 15.22
C PRO A 86 8.68 4.53 14.66
N ASN A 87 8.44 4.35 13.35
CA ASN A 87 8.68 3.10 12.64
C ASN A 87 9.98 3.14 11.85
N HIS A 88 11.10 2.98 12.55
CA HIS A 88 12.43 3.06 11.94
C HIS A 88 12.69 1.97 10.88
N ILE A 89 12.09 0.79 11.03
CA ILE A 89 12.25 -0.29 10.04
C ILE A 89 11.55 0.10 8.74
N LEU A 90 10.31 0.60 8.82
CA LEU A 90 9.60 1.06 7.63
C LEU A 90 10.33 2.23 6.96
N ALA A 91 10.83 3.20 7.74
CA ALA A 91 11.63 4.31 7.20
C ALA A 91 12.87 3.82 6.42
N GLN A 92 13.58 2.80 6.91
CA GLN A 92 14.71 2.19 6.22
C GLN A 92 14.29 1.47 4.93
N LEU A 93 13.19 0.73 4.96
CA LEU A 93 12.65 0.04 3.79
C LEU A 93 12.23 1.04 2.71
N ILE A 94 11.46 2.06 3.07
CA ILE A 94 11.05 3.13 2.14
C ILE A 94 12.30 3.74 1.50
N GLN A 95 13.29 4.13 2.30
CA GLN A 95 14.53 4.71 1.78
C GLN A 95 15.28 3.77 0.81
N LYS A 96 15.26 2.46 1.08
CA LYS A 96 15.93 1.46 0.24
C LYS A 96 15.24 1.26 -1.11
N TYR A 97 13.92 1.37 -1.16
CA TYR A 97 13.12 1.02 -2.35
C TYR A 97 12.59 2.22 -3.14
N THR A 98 12.71 3.45 -2.61
CA THR A 98 12.26 4.69 -3.29
C THR A 98 13.40 5.60 -3.74
N LYS A 99 14.66 5.15 -3.61
CA LYS A 99 15.85 5.86 -4.09
C LYS A 99 16.44 5.23 -5.35
#